data_AF-A0A7J6TPL2-F1
#
_entry.id   AF-A0A7J6TPL2-F1
#
_cell.length_a   1.000
_cell.length_b   1.000
_cell.length_c   1.000
_cell.angle_alpha   90.00
_cell.angle_beta   90.00
_cell.angle_gamma   90.00
#
_symmetry.space_group_name_H-M   'P 1'
#
loop_
_entity.id
_entity.type
_entity.pdbx_description
1 polymer ?
#
loop_
_entity_poly.entity_id
_entity_poly.type
_entity_poly.pdbx_seq_one_letter_code
_entity_poly.pdbx_strand_id
1 'polypeptide(L)'
;MGQVIATVLEDLSDDEEKWKGSQRATTLHRIFRRFSSGDLWAIYRRYRRQELQLPGLDQEQTREVLGPSLGVGPFLFIWDIFSIANSHVDPTELLCMASIFSGSELSEKGRFLLAVFDTSGRGMLTPKSLCMMGRLVIEILGKCVPLCSSGKSVYAALRKDVASILPGYSEALAVASDHRGSAAAAVLFETEEMIGQMELTLLLAPIKPAYDALPLSDTSAAAGRSDGTDVVTMFQKRRLRRQASLAEDSRRGRPSLRDAFQEEESYVSPFHEPPSSDSSVCARAETPMVEGEMEDEKVEDNVEAPAGSRSPPVASTRSIPTVPATRPIEVTAAVARDQGVQ
;
A
#
# COMPACT_ATOMS: atom_id res chain seq x y z
N MET A 1 11.78 -6.87 -9.22
CA MET A 1 10.33 -6.66 -9.05
C MET A 1 9.52 -7.86 -9.42
N GLY A 2 9.44 -8.20 -10.71
CA GLY A 2 8.64 -9.33 -11.16
C GLY A 2 8.92 -10.61 -10.40
N GLN A 3 10.19 -10.99 -10.31
CA GLN A 3 10.65 -12.20 -9.62
C GLN A 3 10.40 -12.15 -8.12
N VAL A 4 10.83 -11.09 -7.40
CA VAL A 4 10.60 -10.97 -5.94
C VAL A 4 9.12 -11.06 -5.59
N ILE A 5 8.24 -10.37 -6.33
CA ILE A 5 6.80 -10.44 -6.08
C ILE A 5 6.29 -11.83 -6.46
N ALA A 6 6.71 -12.39 -7.61
CA ALA A 6 6.33 -13.73 -8.04
C ALA A 6 6.67 -14.77 -6.97
N THR A 7 7.89 -14.78 -6.42
CA THR A 7 8.30 -15.70 -5.35
C THR A 7 7.40 -15.56 -4.12
N VAL A 8 7.06 -14.34 -3.69
CA VAL A 8 6.14 -14.14 -2.56
C VAL A 8 4.72 -14.64 -2.89
N LEU A 9 4.29 -14.54 -4.14
CA LEU A 9 3.00 -15.08 -4.59
C LEU A 9 3.03 -16.60 -4.78
N GLU A 10 4.17 -17.19 -5.16
CA GLU A 10 4.39 -18.64 -5.23
C GLU A 10 4.32 -19.26 -3.83
N ASP A 11 4.99 -18.64 -2.86
CA ASP A 11 4.89 -19.01 -1.43
C ASP A 11 3.44 -18.96 -0.92
N LEU A 12 2.61 -18.08 -1.50
CA LEU A 12 1.18 -17.99 -1.20
C LEU A 12 0.35 -19.06 -1.91
N SER A 13 0.69 -19.42 -3.14
CA SER A 13 -0.05 -20.41 -3.92
C SER A 13 0.22 -21.83 -3.43
N ASP A 14 1.43 -22.11 -2.93
CA ASP A 14 1.82 -23.42 -2.42
C ASP A 14 1.06 -23.80 -1.14
N ASP A 15 0.49 -22.82 -0.44
CA ASP A 15 -0.27 -23.01 0.78
C ASP A 15 -1.75 -22.60 0.59
N GLU A 16 -2.45 -23.36 -0.25
CA GLU A 16 -3.87 -23.17 -0.51
C GLU A 16 -4.71 -23.21 0.79
N GLU A 17 -4.25 -23.94 1.80
CA GLU A 17 -4.87 -24.03 3.12
C GLU A 17 -4.83 -22.69 3.87
N LYS A 18 -3.73 -21.94 3.82
CA LYS A 18 -3.66 -20.57 4.39
C LYS A 18 -4.68 -19.65 3.74
N TRP A 19 -4.85 -19.73 2.43
CA TRP A 19 -5.83 -18.90 1.72
C TRP A 19 -7.26 -19.27 2.10
N LYS A 20 -7.60 -20.56 2.01
CA LYS A 20 -8.94 -21.08 2.36
C LYS A 20 -9.26 -20.87 3.84
N GLY A 21 -8.28 -21.00 4.71
CA GLY A 21 -8.39 -20.77 6.15
C GLY A 21 -8.56 -19.29 6.51
N SER A 22 -8.12 -18.38 5.65
CA SER A 22 -8.31 -16.95 5.88
C SER A 22 -9.74 -16.50 5.59
N GLN A 23 -10.51 -16.28 6.65
CA GLN A 23 -11.81 -15.62 6.56
C GLN A 23 -11.70 -14.20 5.96
N ARG A 24 -10.57 -13.50 6.17
CA ARG A 24 -10.38 -12.13 5.67
C ARG A 24 -10.27 -12.09 4.16
N ALA A 25 -9.32 -12.86 3.62
CA ALA A 25 -9.07 -12.92 2.18
C ALA A 25 -10.29 -13.44 1.42
N THR A 26 -10.91 -14.52 1.90
CA THR A 26 -12.12 -15.10 1.27
C THR A 26 -13.30 -14.14 1.27
N THR A 27 -13.51 -13.38 2.34
CA THR A 27 -14.61 -12.39 2.42
C THR A 27 -14.33 -11.18 1.52
N LEU A 28 -13.12 -10.63 1.53
CA LEU A 28 -12.75 -9.52 0.63
C LEU A 28 -12.85 -9.93 -0.84
N HIS A 29 -12.33 -11.10 -1.19
CA HIS A 29 -12.46 -11.64 -2.55
C HIS A 29 -13.94 -11.79 -2.91
N ARG A 30 -14.79 -12.32 -2.03
CA ARG A 30 -16.24 -12.41 -2.30
C ARG A 30 -16.90 -11.05 -2.53
N ILE A 31 -16.52 -10.03 -1.77
CA ILE A 31 -17.04 -8.66 -1.89
C ILE A 31 -16.61 -8.05 -3.23
N PHE A 32 -15.32 -8.08 -3.53
CA PHE A 32 -14.74 -7.34 -4.65
C PHE A 32 -14.64 -8.13 -5.96
N ARG A 33 -14.76 -9.46 -5.97
CA ARG A 33 -14.70 -10.26 -7.21
C ARG A 33 -15.70 -9.81 -8.28
N ARG A 34 -16.82 -9.21 -7.87
CA ARG A 34 -17.83 -8.67 -8.79
C ARG A 34 -17.46 -7.32 -9.41
N PHE A 35 -16.42 -6.67 -8.89
CA PHE A 35 -15.95 -5.38 -9.35
C PHE A 35 -15.10 -5.60 -10.60
N SER A 36 -15.57 -5.01 -11.68
CA SER A 36 -14.86 -4.91 -12.94
C SER A 36 -13.82 -3.78 -12.90
N SER A 37 -12.98 -3.69 -13.93
CA SER A 37 -12.13 -2.52 -14.17
C SER A 37 -12.93 -1.21 -14.15
N GLY A 38 -14.13 -1.18 -14.74
CA GLY A 38 -15.01 -0.01 -14.73
C GLY A 38 -15.42 0.44 -13.33
N ASP A 39 -15.67 -0.51 -12.42
CA ASP A 39 -16.02 -0.23 -11.03
C ASP A 39 -14.84 0.34 -10.25
N LEU A 40 -13.63 -0.21 -10.45
CA LEU A 40 -12.41 0.33 -9.86
C LEU A 40 -12.20 1.79 -10.24
N TRP A 41 -12.29 2.10 -11.54
CA TRP A 41 -12.18 3.48 -12.01
C TRP A 41 -13.30 4.38 -11.50
N ALA A 42 -14.50 3.84 -11.25
CA ALA A 42 -15.57 4.61 -10.60
C ALA A 42 -15.23 4.97 -9.16
N ILE A 43 -14.67 4.03 -8.38
CA ILE A 43 -14.18 4.28 -7.01
C ILE A 43 -13.08 5.36 -7.04
N TYR A 44 -12.09 5.21 -7.92
CA TYR A 44 -11.00 6.18 -8.05
C TYR A 44 -11.51 7.59 -8.41
N ARG A 45 -12.47 7.71 -9.34
CA ARG A 45 -13.09 9.01 -9.66
C ARG A 45 -13.84 9.61 -8.48
N ARG A 46 -14.57 8.82 -7.67
CA ARG A 46 -15.23 9.32 -6.46
C ARG A 46 -14.22 9.84 -5.46
N TYR A 47 -13.14 9.08 -5.22
CA TYR A 47 -12.03 9.53 -4.39
C TYR A 47 -11.44 10.87 -4.88
N ARG A 48 -11.11 10.98 -6.17
CA ARG A 48 -10.56 12.22 -6.76
C ARG A 48 -11.49 13.43 -6.64
N ARG A 49 -12.81 13.22 -6.63
CA ARG A 49 -13.81 14.30 -6.49
C ARG A 49 -13.87 14.89 -5.09
N GLN A 50 -13.47 14.15 -4.06
CA GLN A 50 -13.53 14.68 -2.70
C GLN A 50 -12.46 15.78 -2.47
N GLU A 51 -11.52 15.99 -3.42
CA GLU A 51 -10.44 17.00 -3.35
C GLU A 51 -9.64 16.95 -2.03
N LEU A 52 -9.66 15.80 -1.34
CA LEU A 52 -9.14 15.69 0.00
C LEU A 52 -7.61 15.64 -0.06
N GLN A 53 -6.96 16.73 0.34
CA GLN A 53 -5.60 16.69 0.88
C GLN A 53 -5.59 16.17 2.33
N LEU A 54 -6.46 15.21 2.65
CA LEU A 54 -6.54 14.67 4.00
C LEU A 54 -5.56 13.50 4.15
N PRO A 55 -4.98 13.31 5.35
CA PRO A 55 -4.09 12.19 5.66
C PRO A 55 -4.80 10.83 5.64
N GLY A 56 -6.13 10.81 5.60
CA GLY A 56 -6.95 9.60 5.53
C GLY A 56 -8.43 9.92 5.28
N LEU A 57 -9.19 8.88 4.97
CA LEU A 57 -10.64 8.95 4.79
C LEU A 57 -11.35 8.55 6.08
N ASP A 58 -12.26 9.38 6.57
CA ASP A 58 -13.15 8.98 7.67
C ASP A 58 -14.17 7.90 7.21
N GLN A 59 -15.04 7.50 8.13
CA GLN A 59 -16.01 6.45 7.88
C GLN A 59 -17.02 6.82 6.78
N GLU A 60 -17.48 8.06 6.75
CA GLU A 60 -18.47 8.52 5.79
C GLU A 60 -17.85 8.68 4.40
N GLN A 61 -16.66 9.28 4.34
CA GLN A 61 -15.87 9.44 3.12
C GLN A 61 -15.50 8.09 2.50
N THR A 62 -15.06 7.13 3.32
CA THR A 62 -14.74 5.78 2.84
C THR A 62 -15.96 5.10 2.24
N ARG A 63 -17.13 5.27 2.86
CA ARG A 63 -18.40 4.73 2.35
C ARG A 63 -18.80 5.39 1.03
N GLU A 64 -18.64 6.70 0.90
CA GLU A 64 -18.91 7.42 -0.33
C GLU A 64 -17.99 6.96 -1.47
N VAL A 65 -16.70 6.80 -1.20
CA VAL A 65 -15.69 6.33 -2.18
C VAL A 65 -16.03 4.93 -2.70
N LEU A 66 -16.24 3.97 -1.80
CA LEU A 66 -16.62 2.59 -2.17
C LEU A 66 -18.00 2.53 -2.85
N GLY A 67 -18.86 3.49 -2.52
CA GLY A 67 -20.17 3.66 -3.12
C GLY A 67 -21.31 3.04 -2.32
N PRO A 68 -22.53 3.54 -2.52
CA PRO A 68 -23.71 3.11 -1.76
C PRO A 68 -24.14 1.66 -2.07
N SER A 69 -23.68 1.09 -3.18
CA SER A 69 -23.93 -0.31 -3.55
C SER A 69 -23.24 -1.29 -2.60
N LEU A 70 -22.18 -0.85 -1.91
CA LEU A 70 -21.54 -1.64 -0.89
C LEU A 70 -22.39 -1.59 0.39
N GLY A 71 -23.12 -2.67 0.66
CA GLY A 71 -23.95 -2.78 1.85
C GLY A 71 -23.18 -2.51 3.16
N VAL A 72 -23.91 -2.20 4.23
CA VAL A 72 -23.32 -1.82 5.53
C VAL A 72 -22.42 -2.92 6.11
N GLY A 73 -22.80 -4.19 5.95
CA GLY A 73 -22.01 -5.32 6.45
C GLY A 73 -20.60 -5.39 5.82
N PRO A 74 -20.48 -5.53 4.50
CA PRO A 74 -19.21 -5.46 3.78
C PRO A 74 -18.37 -4.22 4.11
N PHE A 75 -19.01 -3.06 4.21
CA PHE A 75 -18.33 -1.82 4.56
C PHE A 75 -17.70 -1.88 5.96
N LEU A 76 -18.46 -2.25 7.00
CA LEU A 76 -17.95 -2.35 8.37
C LEU A 76 -16.83 -3.39 8.49
N PHE A 77 -16.90 -4.45 7.69
CA PHE A 77 -15.85 -5.46 7.63
C PHE A 77 -14.54 -4.90 7.05
N ILE A 78 -14.59 -4.12 5.96
CA ILE A 78 -13.42 -3.44 5.40
C ILE A 78 -12.86 -2.43 6.41
N TRP A 79 -13.74 -1.66 7.06
CA TRP A 79 -13.35 -0.69 8.08
C TRP A 79 -12.59 -1.33 9.25
N ASP A 80 -13.05 -2.49 9.74
CA ASP A 80 -12.41 -3.24 10.83
C ASP A 80 -10.98 -3.71 10.47
N ILE A 81 -10.70 -3.96 9.19
CA ILE A 81 -9.40 -4.45 8.72
C ILE A 81 -8.42 -3.29 8.48
N PHE A 82 -8.90 -2.18 7.90
CA PHE A 82 -8.03 -1.14 7.34
C PHE A 82 -8.04 0.17 8.11
N SER A 83 -8.95 0.38 9.06
CA SER A 83 -8.94 1.62 9.85
C SER A 83 -7.74 1.68 10.81
N ILE A 84 -7.06 2.82 10.79
CA ILE A 84 -5.99 3.14 11.72
C ILE A 84 -6.63 3.72 12.97
N ALA A 85 -6.42 3.04 14.09
CA ALA A 85 -7.00 3.41 15.39
C ALA A 85 -8.52 3.66 15.34
N ASN A 86 -9.25 2.93 14.48
CA ASN A 86 -10.69 3.08 14.26
C ASN A 86 -11.16 4.46 13.77
N SER A 87 -10.26 5.29 13.23
CA SER A 87 -10.59 6.70 12.91
C SER A 87 -10.58 7.01 11.40
N HIS A 88 -9.57 6.55 10.67
CA HIS A 88 -9.41 6.83 9.25
C HIS A 88 -8.80 5.64 8.52
N VAL A 89 -9.01 5.59 7.20
CA VAL A 89 -8.40 4.61 6.29
C VAL A 89 -7.49 5.35 5.32
N ASP A 90 -6.29 4.82 5.05
CA ASP A 90 -5.42 5.37 4.00
C ASP A 90 -6.10 5.16 2.63
N PRO A 91 -6.36 6.22 1.86
CA PRO A 91 -7.00 6.10 0.55
C PRO A 91 -6.20 5.24 -0.43
N THR A 92 -4.87 5.29 -0.37
CA THR A 92 -3.98 4.51 -1.24
C THR A 92 -4.13 3.03 -0.92
N GLU A 93 -4.18 2.69 0.37
CA GLU A 93 -4.41 1.34 0.84
C GLU A 93 -5.79 0.82 0.42
N LEU A 94 -6.83 1.64 0.58
CA LEU A 94 -8.19 1.29 0.18
C LEU A 94 -8.31 0.97 -1.31
N LEU A 95 -7.77 1.85 -2.16
CA LEU A 95 -7.79 1.69 -3.62
C LEU A 95 -6.97 0.47 -4.06
N CYS A 96 -5.81 0.26 -3.43
CA CYS A 96 -4.98 -0.90 -3.71
C CYS A 96 -5.68 -2.21 -3.32
N MET A 97 -6.35 -2.24 -2.17
CA MET A 97 -7.15 -3.38 -1.72
C MET A 97 -8.29 -3.69 -2.69
N ALA A 98 -9.04 -2.68 -3.11
CA ALA A 98 -10.12 -2.84 -4.09
C ALA A 98 -9.57 -3.44 -5.40
N SER A 99 -8.42 -2.97 -5.87
CA SER A 99 -7.74 -3.51 -7.06
C SER A 99 -7.34 -4.98 -6.87
N ILE A 100 -6.63 -5.31 -5.80
CA ILE A 100 -6.12 -6.68 -5.53
C ILE A 100 -7.27 -7.70 -5.50
N PHE A 101 -8.36 -7.41 -4.79
CA PHE A 101 -9.47 -8.34 -4.62
C PHE A 101 -10.56 -8.26 -5.70
N SER A 102 -10.43 -7.33 -6.65
CA SER A 102 -11.37 -7.22 -7.77
C SER A 102 -11.30 -8.41 -8.73
N GLY A 103 -12.34 -8.57 -9.55
CA GLY A 103 -12.38 -9.59 -10.61
C GLY A 103 -11.76 -9.14 -11.93
N SER A 104 -11.04 -8.02 -11.96
CA SER A 104 -10.37 -7.53 -13.16
C SER A 104 -9.12 -8.34 -13.51
N GLU A 105 -8.64 -8.21 -14.74
CA GLU A 105 -7.41 -8.88 -15.15
C GLU A 105 -6.18 -8.24 -14.50
N LEU A 106 -5.10 -9.02 -14.33
CA LEU A 106 -3.84 -8.51 -13.75
C LEU A 106 -3.31 -7.26 -14.48
N SER A 107 -3.45 -7.23 -15.81
CA SER A 107 -3.03 -6.08 -16.63
C SER A 107 -3.83 -4.81 -16.29
N GLU A 108 -5.13 -4.94 -16.04
CA GLU A 108 -6.02 -3.84 -15.66
C GLU A 108 -5.74 -3.38 -14.23
N LYS A 109 -5.52 -4.32 -13.30
CA LYS A 109 -5.09 -4.03 -11.93
C LYS A 109 -3.80 -3.21 -11.92
N GLY A 110 -2.83 -3.61 -12.73
CA GLY A 110 -1.58 -2.86 -12.90
C GLY A 110 -1.82 -1.43 -13.39
N ARG A 111 -2.56 -1.24 -14.48
CA ARG A 111 -2.89 0.10 -15.01
C ARG A 111 -3.62 0.97 -13.99
N PHE A 112 -4.54 0.37 -13.24
CA PHE A 112 -5.25 1.05 -12.18
C PHE A 112 -4.28 1.50 -11.07
N LEU A 113 -3.41 0.60 -10.59
CA LEU A 113 -2.42 0.92 -9.56
C LEU A 113 -1.41 1.96 -10.04
N LEU A 114 -1.03 1.95 -11.32
CA LEU A 114 -0.21 3.01 -11.91
C LEU A 114 -0.85 4.39 -11.70
N ALA A 115 -2.15 4.54 -11.99
CA ALA A 115 -2.84 5.81 -11.76
C ALA A 115 -3.05 6.16 -10.27
N VAL A 116 -3.08 5.17 -9.38
CA VAL A 116 -3.14 5.40 -7.93
C VAL A 116 -1.81 5.94 -7.39
N PHE A 117 -0.69 5.42 -7.89
CA PHE A 117 0.66 5.80 -7.44
C PHE A 117 1.32 6.92 -8.27
N ASP A 118 0.70 7.31 -9.38
CA ASP A 118 1.10 8.45 -10.21
C ASP A 118 0.71 9.76 -9.50
N THR A 119 1.60 10.25 -8.66
CA THR A 119 1.42 11.50 -7.92
C THR A 119 1.57 12.73 -8.80
N SER A 120 2.19 12.62 -9.98
CA SER A 120 2.40 13.76 -10.88
C SER A 120 1.30 13.91 -11.93
N GLY A 121 0.49 12.87 -12.14
CA GLY A 121 -0.59 12.86 -13.12
C GLY A 121 -0.10 12.78 -14.57
N ARG A 122 1.14 12.36 -14.79
CA ARG A 122 1.75 12.26 -16.13
C ARG A 122 1.65 10.87 -16.74
N GLY A 123 1.05 9.91 -16.03
CA GLY A 123 0.97 8.51 -16.43
C GLY A 123 2.29 7.76 -16.29
N MET A 124 3.19 8.24 -15.44
CA MET A 124 4.54 7.68 -15.25
C MET A 124 4.84 7.56 -13.76
N LEU A 125 5.50 6.47 -13.36
CA LEU A 125 5.97 6.27 -11.99
C LEU A 125 7.48 6.50 -11.88
N THR A 126 7.88 6.97 -10.70
CA THR A 126 9.28 6.90 -10.26
C THR A 126 9.60 5.49 -9.75
N PRO A 127 10.88 5.08 -9.78
CA PRO A 127 11.32 3.81 -9.19
C PRO A 127 10.89 3.65 -7.72
N LYS A 128 10.92 4.73 -6.94
CA LYS A 128 10.40 4.77 -5.56
C LYS A 128 8.91 4.44 -5.50
N SER A 129 8.08 5.10 -6.31
CA SER A 129 6.63 4.83 -6.34
C SER A 129 6.32 3.40 -6.75
N LEU A 130 7.07 2.83 -7.69
CA LEU A 130 6.95 1.42 -8.08
C LEU A 130 7.26 0.47 -6.91
N CYS A 131 8.35 0.73 -6.17
CA CYS A 131 8.70 -0.07 -4.99
C CYS A 131 7.64 0.06 -3.88
N MET A 132 7.08 1.25 -3.68
CA MET A 132 5.98 1.49 -2.74
C MET A 132 4.70 0.76 -3.14
N MET A 133 4.37 0.73 -4.44
CA MET A 133 3.25 -0.05 -4.97
C MET A 133 3.41 -1.54 -4.67
N GLY A 134 4.56 -2.13 -4.98
CA GLY A 134 4.85 -3.53 -4.67
C GLY A 134 4.80 -3.82 -3.16
N ARG A 135 5.39 -2.94 -2.35
CA ARG A 135 5.33 -3.04 -0.88
C ARG A 135 3.89 -3.05 -0.36
N LEU A 136 3.06 -2.10 -0.80
CA LEU A 136 1.69 -1.95 -0.30
C LEU A 136 0.82 -3.16 -0.70
N VAL A 137 1.02 -3.71 -1.91
CA VAL A 137 0.35 -4.94 -2.33
C VAL A 137 0.63 -6.08 -1.35
N ILE A 138 1.89 -6.28 -0.98
CA ILE A 138 2.28 -7.33 -0.02
C ILE A 138 1.78 -7.03 1.40
N GLU A 139 1.78 -5.77 1.84
CA GLU A 139 1.22 -5.39 3.15
C GLU A 139 -0.28 -5.68 3.23
N ILE A 140 -1.05 -5.38 2.18
CA ILE A 140 -2.49 -5.67 2.12
C ILE A 140 -2.73 -7.18 2.12
N LEU A 141 -1.97 -7.94 1.32
CA LEU A 141 -2.05 -9.39 1.35
C LEU A 141 -1.69 -9.94 2.74
N GLY A 142 -0.69 -9.38 3.42
CA GLY A 142 -0.28 -9.79 4.78
C GLY A 142 -1.32 -9.48 5.87
N LYS A 143 -2.12 -8.43 5.70
CA LYS A 143 -3.30 -8.16 6.57
C LYS A 143 -4.40 -9.20 6.40
N CYS A 144 -4.46 -9.82 5.22
CA CYS A 144 -5.52 -10.70 4.80
C CYS A 144 -5.14 -12.18 4.88
N VAL A 145 -3.88 -12.55 4.73
CA VAL A 145 -3.38 -13.93 4.71
C VAL A 145 -2.08 -13.95 5.52
N PRO A 146 -1.84 -14.98 6.34
CA PRO A 146 -0.58 -15.12 7.06
C PRO A 146 0.57 -15.27 6.06
N LEU A 147 1.34 -14.19 5.88
CA LEU A 147 2.51 -14.12 5.01
C LEU A 147 3.81 -14.21 5.82
N CYS A 148 4.80 -14.90 5.27
CA CYS A 148 6.15 -14.95 5.84
C CYS A 148 6.97 -13.69 5.51
N SER A 149 6.63 -13.00 4.41
CA SER A 149 7.37 -11.84 3.90
C SER A 149 6.80 -10.52 4.39
N SER A 150 7.66 -9.64 4.92
CA SER A 150 7.28 -8.28 5.27
C SER A 150 7.37 -7.33 4.08
N GLY A 151 6.47 -6.34 4.00
CA GLY A 151 6.50 -5.31 2.96
C GLY A 151 7.83 -4.52 2.91
N LYS A 152 8.49 -4.33 4.06
CA LYS A 152 9.81 -3.69 4.14
C LYS A 152 10.90 -4.52 3.45
N SER A 153 10.90 -5.84 3.66
CA SER A 153 11.83 -6.76 3.00
C SER A 153 11.63 -6.72 1.48
N VAL A 154 10.37 -6.78 1.04
CA VAL A 154 10.02 -6.68 -0.38
C VAL A 154 10.49 -5.36 -0.95
N TYR A 155 10.22 -4.22 -0.31
CA TYR A 155 10.71 -2.90 -0.77
C TYR A 155 12.24 -2.88 -0.96
N ALA A 156 12.99 -3.43 0.01
CA ALA A 156 14.46 -3.46 -0.07
C ALA A 156 14.96 -4.34 -1.22
N ALA A 157 14.32 -5.49 -1.45
CA ALA A 157 14.63 -6.37 -2.58
C ALA A 157 14.26 -5.71 -3.92
N LEU A 158 13.07 -5.11 -4.01
CA LEU A 158 12.61 -4.36 -5.18
C LEU A 158 13.57 -3.24 -5.57
N ARG A 159 14.04 -2.48 -4.58
CA ARG A 159 14.99 -1.37 -4.80
C ARG A 159 16.33 -1.85 -5.39
N LYS A 160 16.78 -3.05 -5.04
CA LYS A 160 18.01 -3.64 -5.62
C LYS A 160 17.78 -4.10 -7.06
N ASP A 161 16.62 -4.69 -7.33
CA ASP A 161 16.29 -5.27 -8.62
C ASP A 161 15.81 -4.26 -9.67
N VAL A 162 15.38 -3.06 -9.26
CA VAL A 162 14.72 -2.14 -10.19
C VAL A 162 15.61 -1.74 -11.37
N ALA A 163 16.93 -1.67 -11.16
CA ALA A 163 17.92 -1.41 -12.21
C ALA A 163 18.06 -2.53 -13.23
N SER A 164 17.93 -3.80 -12.83
CA SER A 164 18.05 -4.91 -13.77
C SER A 164 16.84 -5.06 -14.68
N ILE A 165 15.70 -4.47 -14.31
CA ILE A 165 14.44 -4.65 -15.03
C ILE A 165 14.11 -3.48 -15.96
N LEU A 166 14.64 -2.30 -15.64
CA LEU A 166 14.40 -1.08 -16.40
C LEU A 166 15.73 -0.63 -17.00
N PRO A 167 16.04 -1.01 -18.26
CA PRO A 167 17.29 -0.63 -18.90
C PRO A 167 17.55 0.87 -18.86
N GLY A 168 16.51 1.69 -19.12
CA GLY A 168 16.61 3.15 -19.03
C GLY A 168 16.96 3.67 -17.63
N TYR A 169 16.52 2.99 -16.56
CA TYR A 169 16.94 3.33 -15.20
C TYR A 169 18.42 2.98 -14.97
N SER A 170 18.86 1.82 -15.45
CA SER A 170 20.25 1.38 -15.30
C SER A 170 21.22 2.34 -16.01
N GLU A 171 20.87 2.80 -17.21
CA GLU A 171 21.66 3.77 -17.97
C GLU A 171 21.73 5.12 -17.25
N ALA A 172 20.57 5.64 -16.80
CA ALA A 172 20.53 6.89 -16.05
C ALA A 172 21.30 6.79 -14.72
N LEU A 173 21.26 5.63 -14.05
CA LEU A 173 21.99 5.35 -12.82
C LEU A 173 23.51 5.33 -13.04
N ALA A 174 23.98 4.76 -14.15
CA ALA A 174 25.40 4.76 -14.52
C ALA A 174 25.89 6.21 -14.71
N VAL A 175 25.18 7.01 -15.52
CA VAL A 175 25.53 8.42 -15.77
C VAL A 175 25.52 9.25 -14.48
N ALA A 176 24.52 9.06 -13.62
CA ALA A 176 24.44 9.76 -12.34
C ALA A 176 25.60 9.40 -11.41
N SER A 177 25.99 8.12 -11.39
CA SER A 177 27.08 7.61 -10.54
C SER A 177 28.43 8.18 -10.97
N ASP A 178 28.67 8.29 -12.29
CA ASP A 178 29.93 8.78 -12.85
C ASP A 178 30.14 10.29 -12.60
N HIS A 179 29.08 11.08 -12.50
CA HIS A 179 29.19 12.54 -12.45
C HIS A 179 28.94 13.17 -11.08
N ARG A 180 28.17 12.51 -10.21
CA ARG A 180 27.67 13.13 -8.98
C ARG A 180 27.65 12.20 -7.76
N GLY A 181 28.15 10.98 -7.91
CA GLY A 181 28.26 9.99 -6.84
C GLY A 181 26.90 9.51 -6.31
N SER A 182 26.93 8.86 -5.13
CA SER A 182 25.79 8.15 -4.53
C SER A 182 24.55 9.03 -4.28
N ALA A 183 24.74 10.32 -3.99
CA ALA A 183 23.63 11.23 -3.74
C ALA A 183 22.75 11.43 -4.98
N ALA A 184 23.32 11.49 -6.18
CA ALA A 184 22.54 11.64 -7.40
C ALA A 184 21.74 10.39 -7.76
N ALA A 185 22.28 9.19 -7.49
CA ALA A 185 21.53 7.95 -7.62
C ALA A 185 20.28 7.93 -6.72
N ALA A 186 20.41 8.43 -5.48
CA ALA A 186 19.27 8.57 -4.57
C ALA A 186 18.24 9.55 -5.13
N VAL A 187 18.64 10.73 -5.61
CA VAL A 187 17.72 11.70 -6.23
C VAL A 187 17.00 11.11 -7.43
N LEU A 188 17.73 10.47 -8.35
CA LEU A 188 17.18 9.82 -9.54
C LEU A 188 16.10 8.79 -9.18
N PHE A 189 16.36 7.95 -8.17
CA PHE A 189 15.40 6.96 -7.69
C PHE A 189 14.07 7.58 -7.20
N GLU A 190 14.13 8.78 -6.62
CA GLU A 190 12.97 9.47 -6.05
C GLU A 190 12.21 10.33 -7.04
N THR A 191 12.91 10.98 -7.98
CA THR A 191 12.33 12.05 -8.80
C THR A 191 12.13 11.69 -10.25
N GLU A 192 12.88 10.72 -10.80
CA GLU A 192 12.86 10.45 -12.23
C GLU A 192 11.68 9.54 -12.60
N GLU A 193 10.80 10.05 -13.47
CA GLU A 193 9.57 9.38 -13.90
C GLU A 193 9.81 8.63 -15.21
N MET A 194 10.00 7.32 -15.13
CA MET A 194 10.41 6.51 -16.28
C MET A 194 9.61 5.23 -16.48
N ILE A 195 8.68 4.92 -15.58
CA ILE A 195 7.90 3.68 -15.63
C ILE A 195 6.50 4.01 -16.10
N GLY A 196 6.26 3.82 -17.39
CA GLY A 196 4.94 3.98 -17.99
C GLY A 196 4.19 2.66 -18.07
N GLN A 197 3.13 2.66 -18.89
CA GLN A 197 2.31 1.47 -19.11
C GLN A 197 3.06 0.33 -19.80
N MET A 198 4.02 0.64 -20.69
CA MET A 198 4.80 -0.38 -21.41
C MET A 198 5.74 -1.11 -20.46
N GLU A 199 6.51 -0.36 -19.65
CA GLU A 199 7.43 -0.89 -18.66
C GLU A 199 6.67 -1.69 -17.60
N LEU A 200 5.51 -1.20 -17.17
CA LEU A 200 4.65 -1.94 -16.26
C LEU A 200 4.20 -3.29 -16.83
N THR A 201 3.91 -3.37 -18.12
CA THR A 201 3.53 -4.64 -18.77
C THR A 201 4.68 -5.66 -18.70
N LEU A 202 5.92 -5.21 -18.92
CA LEU A 202 7.11 -6.05 -18.78
C LEU A 202 7.31 -6.52 -17.33
N LEU A 203 7.05 -5.65 -16.35
CA LEU A 203 7.12 -5.96 -14.93
C LEU A 203 6.08 -7.00 -14.49
N LEU A 204 4.89 -6.99 -15.09
CA LEU A 204 3.79 -7.91 -14.78
C LEU A 204 3.98 -9.30 -15.40
N ALA A 205 4.68 -9.41 -16.54
CA ALA A 205 4.88 -10.68 -17.24
C ALA A 205 5.40 -11.83 -16.34
N PRO A 206 6.47 -11.66 -15.53
CA PRO A 206 6.93 -12.70 -14.60
C PRO A 206 6.02 -12.91 -13.38
N ILE A 207 5.17 -11.95 -13.02
CA ILE A 207 4.23 -12.07 -11.90
C ILE A 207 3.01 -12.91 -12.31
N LYS A 208 2.64 -12.86 -13.59
CA LYS A 208 1.41 -13.44 -14.11
C LYS A 208 1.23 -14.94 -13.78
N PRO A 209 2.23 -15.83 -13.95
CA PRO A 209 2.05 -17.25 -13.64
C PRO A 209 1.71 -17.50 -12.17
N ALA A 210 2.45 -16.87 -11.25
CA ALA A 210 2.22 -16.98 -9.82
C ALA A 210 0.86 -16.38 -9.42
N TYR A 211 0.48 -15.24 -10.01
CA TYR A 211 -0.83 -14.64 -9.80
C TYR A 211 -1.98 -15.52 -10.29
N ASP A 212 -1.84 -16.10 -11.49
CA ASP A 212 -2.86 -16.96 -12.10
C ASP A 212 -3.10 -18.24 -11.26
N ALA A 213 -2.12 -18.70 -10.48
CA ALA A 213 -2.25 -19.81 -9.55
C ALA A 213 -3.01 -19.46 -8.25
N LEU A 214 -3.19 -18.17 -7.93
CA LEU A 214 -3.89 -17.76 -6.71
C LEU A 214 -5.41 -17.88 -6.88
N PRO A 215 -6.16 -18.14 -5.79
CA PRO A 215 -7.63 -18.10 -5.83
C PRO A 215 -8.23 -16.73 -6.22
N LEU A 216 -7.40 -15.68 -6.26
CA LEU A 216 -7.78 -14.34 -6.72
C LEU A 216 -7.96 -14.24 -8.24
N SER A 217 -7.27 -15.07 -9.02
CA SER A 217 -7.27 -15.01 -10.49
C SER A 217 -8.56 -15.56 -11.10
N ASP A 218 -9.33 -16.29 -10.31
CA ASP A 218 -10.42 -17.12 -10.78
C ASP A 218 -11.60 -16.22 -11.22
N THR A 219 -11.61 -15.82 -12.49
CA THR A 219 -12.67 -14.97 -13.08
C THR A 219 -13.88 -15.81 -13.53
N SER A 220 -13.71 -17.13 -13.68
CA SER A 220 -14.69 -18.01 -14.32
C SER A 220 -16.04 -18.09 -13.60
N ALA A 221 -16.07 -18.01 -12.25
CA ALA A 221 -17.32 -18.15 -11.51
C ALA A 221 -18.13 -16.85 -11.35
N ALA A 222 -17.64 -15.70 -11.84
CA ALA A 222 -18.39 -14.44 -11.79
C ALA A 222 -19.62 -14.43 -12.71
N ALA A 223 -19.70 -15.33 -13.69
CA ALA A 223 -20.84 -15.45 -14.60
C ALA A 223 -22.10 -16.07 -13.95
N GLY A 224 -21.96 -16.77 -12.81
CA GLY A 224 -23.08 -17.34 -12.06
C GLY A 224 -23.58 -16.39 -10.97
N ARG A 225 -24.61 -15.58 -11.26
CA ARG A 225 -25.27 -14.72 -10.26
C ARG A 225 -25.90 -15.56 -9.15
N SER A 226 -25.17 -15.81 -8.06
CA SER A 226 -25.74 -16.31 -6.82
C SER A 226 -26.24 -15.15 -5.94
N ASP A 227 -27.46 -15.31 -5.44
CA ASP A 227 -28.21 -14.34 -4.65
C ASP A 227 -27.46 -14.05 -3.32
N GLY A 228 -27.06 -12.79 -3.13
CA GLY A 228 -25.99 -12.39 -2.21
C GLY A 228 -26.39 -12.16 -0.75
N THR A 229 -27.50 -12.74 -0.29
CA THR A 229 -28.17 -12.27 0.93
C THR A 229 -27.67 -12.92 2.24
N ASP A 230 -26.95 -14.04 2.17
CA ASP A 230 -26.85 -14.94 3.33
C ASP A 230 -25.63 -14.74 4.27
N VAL A 231 -24.66 -13.89 3.91
CA VAL A 231 -23.41 -13.75 4.69
C VAL A 231 -23.43 -12.56 5.65
N VAL A 232 -24.19 -11.51 5.31
CA VAL A 232 -24.34 -10.31 6.18
C VAL A 232 -25.00 -10.69 7.51
N THR A 233 -25.92 -11.64 7.48
CA THR A 233 -26.61 -12.17 8.66
C THR A 233 -25.66 -12.91 9.60
N MET A 234 -24.67 -13.66 9.09
CA MET A 234 -23.69 -14.34 9.95
C MET A 234 -22.79 -13.37 10.73
N PHE A 235 -22.32 -12.29 10.11
CA PHE A 235 -21.44 -11.33 10.78
C PHE A 235 -22.18 -10.48 11.81
N GLN A 236 -23.41 -10.05 11.50
CA GLN A 236 -24.29 -9.43 12.49
C GLN A 236 -24.52 -10.38 13.65
N LYS A 237 -24.80 -11.66 13.40
CA LYS A 237 -25.01 -12.67 14.45
C LYS A 237 -23.76 -12.90 15.33
N ARG A 238 -22.54 -12.90 14.76
CA ARG A 238 -21.30 -13.12 15.53
C ARG A 238 -20.89 -11.88 16.34
N ARG A 239 -21.08 -10.67 15.79
CA ARG A 239 -20.87 -9.41 16.53
C ARG A 239 -21.90 -9.23 17.65
N LEU A 240 -23.17 -9.54 17.38
CA LEU A 240 -24.23 -9.55 18.39
C LEU A 240 -23.93 -10.56 19.51
N ARG A 241 -23.37 -11.74 19.20
CA ARG A 241 -22.94 -12.71 20.22
C ARG A 241 -21.80 -12.19 21.09
N ARG A 242 -20.79 -11.50 20.51
CA ARG A 242 -19.71 -10.88 21.30
C ARG A 242 -20.19 -9.71 22.17
N GLN A 243 -21.09 -8.88 21.64
CA GLN A 243 -21.69 -7.79 22.43
C GLN A 243 -22.60 -8.35 23.53
N ALA A 244 -23.34 -9.42 23.27
CA ALA A 244 -24.15 -10.10 24.27
C ALA A 244 -23.28 -10.72 25.37
N SER A 245 -22.15 -11.37 25.04
CA SER A 245 -21.26 -11.93 26.08
C SER A 245 -20.63 -10.84 26.94
N LEU A 246 -20.20 -9.72 26.35
CA LEU A 246 -19.66 -8.58 27.11
C LEU A 246 -20.73 -7.93 28.01
N ALA A 247 -21.97 -7.85 27.54
CA ALA A 247 -23.09 -7.35 28.35
C ALA A 247 -23.44 -8.34 29.48
N GLU A 248 -23.32 -9.64 29.25
CA GLU A 248 -23.57 -10.68 30.25
C GLU A 248 -22.45 -10.70 31.32
N ASP A 249 -21.19 -10.56 30.93
CA ASP A 249 -20.06 -10.39 31.86
C ASP A 249 -20.20 -9.12 32.70
N SER A 250 -20.75 -8.04 32.13
CA SER A 250 -21.04 -6.82 32.88
C SER A 250 -22.22 -6.97 33.85
N ARG A 251 -23.15 -7.91 33.62
CA ARG A 251 -24.29 -8.21 34.50
C ARG A 251 -23.95 -9.20 35.60
N ARG A 252 -22.96 -10.09 35.39
CA ARG A 252 -22.56 -11.08 36.39
C ARG A 252 -21.86 -10.49 37.61
N GLY A 253 -21.66 -9.17 37.65
CA GLY A 253 -21.04 -8.49 38.77
C GLY A 253 -19.58 -8.91 38.87
N ARG A 254 -18.66 -7.99 38.56
CA ARG A 254 -17.27 -8.22 38.99
C ARG A 254 -17.31 -8.48 40.50
N PRO A 255 -16.75 -9.61 40.99
CA PRO A 255 -16.59 -9.79 42.43
C PRO A 255 -15.88 -8.55 42.94
N SER A 256 -16.45 -7.97 44.00
CA SER A 256 -15.89 -6.78 44.61
C SER A 256 -14.45 -7.11 45.01
N LEU A 257 -13.51 -6.29 44.59
CA LEU A 257 -12.08 -6.39 44.94
C LEU A 257 -11.83 -6.13 46.45
N ARG A 258 -12.89 -6.15 47.27
CA ARG A 258 -12.89 -5.98 48.72
C ARG A 258 -12.95 -7.28 49.50
N ASP A 259 -13.24 -8.42 48.87
CA ASP A 259 -13.30 -9.72 49.57
C ASP A 259 -12.05 -10.60 49.35
N ALA A 260 -11.01 -10.09 48.66
CA ALA A 260 -9.79 -10.85 48.34
C ALA A 260 -8.61 -10.61 49.33
N PHE A 261 -8.85 -9.99 50.49
CA PHE A 261 -7.81 -9.65 51.48
C PHE A 261 -8.11 -10.17 52.89
N GLN A 262 -8.80 -11.29 53.03
CA GLN A 262 -8.90 -12.02 54.30
C GLN A 262 -8.82 -13.53 54.01
N GLU A 263 -7.59 -14.03 53.86
CA GLU A 263 -7.17 -15.39 54.21
C GLU A 263 -5.69 -15.54 53.81
N GLU A 264 -4.81 -14.88 54.57
CA GLU A 264 -3.46 -15.41 54.81
C GLU A 264 -3.59 -16.39 55.98
N GLU A 265 -3.44 -17.69 55.73
CA GLU A 265 -2.74 -18.58 56.66
C GLU A 265 -2.38 -19.92 55.99
N SER A 266 -1.07 -20.19 55.95
CA SER A 266 -0.42 -21.48 55.66
C SER A 266 -0.50 -22.03 54.21
N TYR A 267 0.42 -21.58 53.35
CA TYR A 267 0.92 -22.41 52.25
C TYR A 267 2.45 -22.52 52.33
N VAL A 268 2.92 -23.71 52.72
CA VAL A 268 4.32 -24.09 52.65
C VAL A 268 4.65 -24.41 51.19
N SER A 269 5.55 -23.62 50.61
CA SER A 269 6.04 -23.75 49.24
C SER A 269 6.75 -25.10 49.02
N PRO A 270 6.32 -25.95 48.07
CA PRO A 270 7.05 -27.15 47.67
C PRO A 270 7.81 -26.87 46.37
N PHE A 271 8.80 -25.97 46.41
CA PHE A 271 9.78 -25.85 45.33
C PHE A 271 11.18 -25.78 45.91
N HIS A 272 11.80 -26.96 45.97
CA HIS A 272 13.24 -27.12 45.98
C HIS A 272 13.80 -26.57 44.66
N GLU A 273 14.68 -25.57 44.75
CA GLU A 273 15.58 -25.22 43.65
C GLU A 273 16.55 -26.38 43.39
N PRO A 274 16.66 -26.89 42.16
CA PRO A 274 17.82 -27.68 41.77
C PRO A 274 19.02 -26.76 41.46
N PRO A 275 20.25 -27.16 41.80
CA PRO A 275 21.45 -26.40 41.50
C PRO A 275 21.71 -26.36 39.99
N SER A 276 22.02 -25.17 39.47
CA SER A 276 22.42 -24.96 38.09
C SER A 276 23.76 -25.66 37.83
N SER A 277 23.76 -26.66 36.95
CA SER A 277 24.96 -27.27 36.38
C SER A 277 25.08 -26.90 34.90
N ASP A 278 26.23 -26.33 34.60
CA ASP A 278 26.94 -26.21 33.32
C ASP A 278 26.35 -26.86 32.07
N SER A 279 26.28 -26.08 30.97
CA SER A 279 26.65 -26.58 29.64
C SER A 279 26.83 -25.46 28.60
N SER A 280 28.00 -25.51 27.97
CA SER A 280 28.30 -25.23 26.55
C SER A 280 28.15 -23.81 25.99
N VAL A 281 29.25 -23.06 26.09
CA VAL A 281 30.07 -22.58 24.95
C VAL A 281 29.33 -22.46 23.61
N CYS A 282 29.02 -21.23 23.21
CA CYS A 282 29.01 -20.83 21.81
C CYS A 282 30.08 -19.75 21.63
N ALA A 283 31.07 -20.06 20.80
CA ALA A 283 32.20 -19.20 20.47
C ALA A 283 31.71 -17.86 19.91
N ARG A 284 32.06 -16.78 20.63
CA ARG A 284 31.91 -15.41 20.18
C ARG A 284 33.10 -15.11 19.27
N ALA A 285 32.83 -14.92 17.98
CA ALA A 285 33.83 -14.44 17.04
C ALA A 285 34.30 -13.04 17.48
N GLU A 286 35.60 -12.93 17.75
CA GLU A 286 36.30 -11.69 18.04
C GLU A 286 36.30 -10.82 16.78
N THR A 287 35.61 -9.68 16.83
CA THR A 287 35.83 -8.58 15.91
C THR A 287 37.14 -7.88 16.30
N PRO A 288 38.11 -7.74 15.38
CA PRO A 288 39.31 -6.98 15.66
C PRO A 288 38.95 -5.50 15.81
N MET A 289 39.33 -4.93 16.95
CA MET A 289 39.37 -3.48 17.13
C MET A 289 40.50 -2.94 16.27
N VAL A 290 40.15 -2.17 15.24
CA VAL A 290 41.09 -1.31 14.53
C VAL A 290 41.19 -0.03 15.36
N GLU A 291 42.28 0.09 16.11
CA GLU A 291 42.75 1.37 16.66
C GLU A 291 43.16 2.24 15.48
N GLY A 292 42.27 3.13 15.07
CA GLY A 292 42.58 4.24 14.18
C GLY A 292 42.99 5.44 15.02
N GLU A 293 44.27 5.75 15.01
CA GLU A 293 44.84 6.99 15.52
C GLU A 293 44.16 8.17 14.78
N MET A 294 43.35 8.95 15.50
CA MET A 294 42.90 10.28 15.04
C MET A 294 44.02 11.27 15.39
N GLU A 295 44.81 11.63 14.38
CA GLU A 295 45.59 12.85 14.41
C GLU A 295 44.65 14.04 14.16
N ASP A 296 44.33 14.78 15.22
CA ASP A 296 43.65 16.07 15.14
C ASP A 296 44.63 17.12 14.60
N GLU A 297 44.64 17.30 13.27
CA GLU A 297 45.32 18.40 12.62
C GLU A 297 44.51 19.70 12.80
N LYS A 298 45.04 20.58 13.65
CA LYS A 298 44.59 21.97 13.79
C LYS A 298 44.84 22.73 12.49
N VAL A 299 43.77 23.03 11.75
CA VAL A 299 43.78 24.11 10.76
C VAL A 299 43.01 25.29 11.35
N GLU A 300 43.78 26.24 11.88
CA GLU A 300 43.32 27.62 12.09
C GLU A 300 43.27 28.30 10.72
N ASP A 301 42.07 28.67 10.25
CA ASP A 301 41.94 29.67 9.20
C ASP A 301 41.01 30.80 9.66
N ASN A 302 41.67 31.89 10.01
CA ASN A 302 41.14 33.24 10.09
C ASN A 302 40.62 33.65 8.70
N VAL A 303 39.32 33.90 8.58
CA VAL A 303 38.79 34.76 7.52
C VAL A 303 37.99 35.89 8.12
N GLU A 304 38.67 37.02 8.16
CA GLU A 304 38.21 38.36 8.50
C GLU A 304 37.05 38.78 7.57
N ALA A 305 35.89 39.09 8.16
CA ALA A 305 34.72 39.57 7.42
C ALA A 305 34.80 41.10 7.26
N PRO A 306 34.77 41.65 6.02
CA PRO A 306 34.54 43.08 5.85
C PRO A 306 33.05 43.40 5.86
N ALA A 307 32.73 44.41 6.67
CA ALA A 307 31.44 45.04 6.75
C ALA A 307 31.01 45.70 5.42
N GLY A 308 29.70 45.66 5.16
CA GLY A 308 29.02 46.73 4.43
C GLY A 308 28.47 46.36 3.05
N SER A 309 27.15 46.25 2.94
CA SER A 309 26.34 47.28 2.27
C SER A 309 24.86 46.89 2.30
N ARG A 310 24.05 47.78 2.88
CA ARG A 310 22.59 47.74 2.77
C ARG A 310 22.21 48.14 1.35
N SER A 311 21.41 47.32 0.67
CA SER A 311 20.66 47.69 -0.53
C SER A 311 19.16 47.61 -0.24
N PRO A 312 18.34 48.51 -0.81
CA PRO A 312 16.91 48.63 -0.48
C PRO A 312 16.04 47.57 -1.18
N PRO A 313 14.79 47.35 -0.71
CA PRO A 313 13.88 46.38 -1.31
C PRO A 313 13.32 46.91 -2.64
N VAL A 314 13.58 46.18 -3.73
CA VAL A 314 12.93 46.40 -5.03
C VAL A 314 11.56 45.71 -4.98
N ALA A 315 10.50 46.52 -5.02
CA ALA A 315 9.14 46.07 -5.22
C ALA A 315 9.01 45.47 -6.63
N SER A 316 8.75 44.16 -6.71
CA SER A 316 8.49 43.45 -7.96
C SER A 316 6.98 43.33 -8.16
N THR A 317 6.39 44.30 -8.85
CA THR A 317 5.04 44.21 -9.41
C THR A 317 5.07 43.30 -10.63
N ARG A 318 4.79 42.00 -10.43
CA ARG A 318 4.53 41.07 -11.54
C ARG A 318 3.14 41.33 -12.10
N SER A 319 3.11 41.87 -13.31
CA SER A 319 1.93 41.98 -14.17
C SER A 319 1.45 40.59 -14.57
N ILE A 320 0.16 40.32 -14.38
CA ILE A 320 -0.52 39.11 -14.85
C ILE A 320 -0.73 39.25 -16.37
N PRO A 321 -0.27 38.30 -17.21
CA PRO A 321 -0.59 38.32 -18.63
C PRO A 321 -2.07 37.93 -18.83
N THR A 322 -2.83 38.84 -19.43
CA THR A 322 -4.20 38.61 -19.89
C THR A 322 -4.19 37.62 -21.06
N VAL A 323 -4.80 36.45 -20.87
CA VAL A 323 -4.98 35.44 -21.93
C VAL A 323 -6.05 35.95 -22.92
N PRO A 324 -5.78 35.97 -24.24
CA PRO A 324 -6.78 36.36 -25.22
C PRO A 324 -7.86 35.26 -25.35
N ALA A 325 -9.13 35.68 -25.27
CA ALA A 325 -10.28 34.81 -25.46
C ALA A 325 -10.29 34.20 -26.87
N THR A 326 -10.07 32.89 -26.96
CA THR A 326 -10.30 32.09 -28.17
C THR A 326 -11.79 32.03 -28.46
N ARG A 327 -12.16 32.49 -29.67
CA ARG A 327 -13.52 32.44 -30.21
C ARG A 327 -13.96 30.98 -30.47
N PRO A 328 -15.26 30.67 -30.34
CA PRO A 328 -15.79 29.36 -30.69
C PRO A 328 -15.72 29.14 -32.21
N ILE A 329 -15.22 27.97 -32.60
CA ILE A 329 -15.23 27.47 -33.97
C ILE A 329 -16.65 26.96 -34.25
N GLU A 330 -17.37 27.64 -35.15
CA GLU A 330 -18.60 27.13 -35.73
C GLU A 330 -18.27 25.96 -36.66
N VAL A 331 -18.70 24.75 -36.27
CA VAL A 331 -18.64 23.57 -37.13
C VAL A 331 -19.92 23.56 -37.98
N THR A 332 -19.83 24.09 -39.20
CA THR A 332 -20.84 23.89 -40.24
C THR A 332 -20.80 22.44 -40.71
N ALA A 333 -21.83 21.68 -40.37
CA ALA A 333 -22.08 20.35 -40.90
C ALA A 333 -22.54 20.45 -42.37
N ALA A 334 -21.69 20.03 -43.31
CA ALA A 334 -22.06 19.81 -44.69
C ALA A 334 -22.82 18.48 -44.81
N VAL A 335 -24.13 18.57 -45.01
CA VAL A 335 -25.00 17.45 -45.38
C VAL A 335 -24.84 17.21 -46.88
N ALA A 336 -24.09 16.17 -47.25
CA ALA A 336 -24.09 15.65 -48.62
C ALA A 336 -25.34 14.79 -48.83
N ARG A 337 -26.32 15.33 -49.57
CA ARG A 337 -27.37 14.56 -50.23
C ARG A 337 -26.79 14.06 -51.55
N ASP A 338 -26.57 12.76 -51.66
CA ASP A 338 -26.36 12.12 -52.95
C ASP A 338 -27.72 11.64 -53.48
N GLN A 339 -28.17 12.26 -54.58
CA GLN A 339 -29.37 11.89 -55.31
C GLN A 339 -28.98 10.90 -56.39
N GLY A 340 -29.78 9.83 -56.51
CA GLY A 340 -29.57 8.78 -57.49
C GLY A 340 -29.64 9.24 -58.94
N VAL A 341 -29.05 8.41 -59.80
CA VAL A 341 -29.22 8.44 -61.25
C VAL A 341 -29.58 7.03 -61.70
N GLN A 342 -30.73 6.94 -62.38
CA GLN A 342 -31.12 5.86 -63.29
C GLN A 342 -30.35 5.96 -64.59
#